data_AF-A0A3B4BFZ9-F1
#
_entry.id   AF-A0A3B4BFZ9-F1
#
_cell.length_a   1.000
_cell.length_b   1.000
_cell.length_c   1.000
_cell.angle_alpha   90.00
_cell.angle_beta   90.00
_cell.angle_gamma   90.00
#
_symmetry.space_group_name_H-M   'P 1'
#
loop_
_entity.id
_entity.type
_entity.pdbx_description
1 polymer ?
#
loop_
_entity_poly.entity_id
_entity_poly.type
_entity_poly.pdbx_seq_one_letter_code
_entity_poly.pdbx_strand_id
1 'polypeptide(L)'
;MSRLEQIITSMVDIFLEYADDEGRKKQLNKDELKAVLEKEIQSEEFKQKISAEAVEEAMKMIDKNHDGEINFREFCRCVCELAKWYFQQKTGKGGKQGRGREGHEED
;
A
#
# COMPACT_ATOMS: atom_id res chain seq x y z
N MET A 1 -22.03 13.04 -0.83
CA MET A 1 -21.40 12.53 0.40
C MET A 1 -20.38 13.53 0.87
N SER A 2 -20.14 13.61 2.18
CA SER A 2 -19.02 14.37 2.73
C SER A 2 -17.68 13.72 2.37
N ARG A 3 -16.58 14.47 2.43
CA ARG A 3 -15.25 13.98 2.04
C ARG A 3 -14.80 12.78 2.85
N LEU A 4 -15.11 12.74 4.15
CA LEU A 4 -14.73 11.63 5.01
C LEU A 4 -15.55 10.38 4.72
N GLU A 5 -16.86 10.53 4.51
CA GLU A 5 -17.73 9.42 4.08
C GLU A 5 -17.23 8.82 2.77
N GLN A 6 -16.86 9.66 1.79
CA GLN A 6 -16.33 9.19 0.52
C GLN A 6 -15.04 8.37 0.69
N ILE A 7 -14.13 8.78 1.56
CA ILE A 7 -12.89 8.01 1.84
C ILE A 7 -13.24 6.65 2.44
N ILE A 8 -14.16 6.62 3.41
CA ILE A 8 -14.58 5.39 4.08
C ILE A 8 -15.24 4.45 3.06
N THR A 9 -16.18 4.94 2.24
CA THR A 9 -16.85 4.10 1.24
C THR A 9 -15.87 3.61 0.19
N SER A 10 -14.99 4.48 -0.34
CA SER A 10 -13.99 4.07 -1.33
C SER A 10 -13.02 3.01 -0.79
N MET A 11 -12.60 3.09 0.47
CA MET A 11 -11.76 2.06 1.09
C MET A 11 -12.47 0.69 1.16
N VAL A 12 -13.77 0.68 1.45
CA VAL A 12 -14.57 -0.55 1.49
C VAL A 12 -14.78 -1.10 0.07
N ASP A 13 -15.11 -0.24 -0.88
CA ASP A 13 -15.39 -0.62 -2.26
C ASP A 13 -14.16 -1.23 -2.93
N ILE A 14 -12.99 -0.58 -2.80
CA ILE A 14 -11.70 -1.12 -3.28
C ILE A 14 -11.43 -2.49 -2.65
N PHE A 15 -11.65 -2.66 -1.35
CA PHE A 15 -11.39 -3.95 -0.73
C PHE A 15 -12.33 -5.04 -1.27
N LEU A 16 -13.63 -4.75 -1.38
CA LEU A 16 -14.62 -5.72 -1.86
C LEU A 16 -14.47 -6.06 -3.34
N GLU A 17 -14.03 -5.10 -4.16
CA GLU A 17 -13.81 -5.31 -5.60
C GLU A 17 -12.66 -6.30 -5.86
N TYR A 18 -11.63 -6.29 -5.03
CA TYR A 18 -10.44 -7.13 -5.23
C TYR A 18 -10.42 -8.38 -4.35
N ALA A 19 -11.17 -8.40 -3.25
CA ALA A 19 -11.36 -9.58 -2.39
C ALA A 19 -12.51 -10.45 -2.91
N ASP A 20 -12.65 -10.55 -4.24
CA ASP A 20 -13.70 -11.27 -4.94
C ASP A 20 -13.20 -12.68 -5.29
N ASP A 21 -13.61 -13.66 -4.49
CA ASP A 21 -13.33 -15.08 -4.73
C ASP A 21 -14.59 -15.88 -4.32
N GLU A 22 -15.08 -16.74 -5.22
CA GLU A 22 -16.29 -17.56 -5.15
C GLU A 22 -16.19 -18.69 -4.09
N GLY A 23 -15.80 -18.36 -2.86
CA GLY A 23 -15.70 -19.31 -1.76
C GLY A 23 -14.69 -18.95 -0.68
N ARG A 24 -13.79 -17.98 -0.89
CA ARG A 24 -12.93 -17.48 0.17
C ARG A 24 -13.65 -16.46 1.05
N LYS A 25 -13.26 -16.44 2.32
CA LYS A 25 -13.61 -15.35 3.24
C LYS A 25 -13.06 -14.06 2.64
N LYS A 26 -13.82 -12.97 2.69
CA LYS A 26 -13.48 -11.61 2.21
C LYS A 26 -12.06 -11.17 2.63
N GLN A 27 -11.05 -11.61 1.89
CA GLN A 27 -9.63 -11.47 2.15
C GLN A 27 -8.90 -11.39 0.82
N LEU A 28 -7.79 -10.66 0.79
CA LEU A 28 -6.94 -10.53 -0.38
C LEU A 28 -5.78 -11.50 -0.28
N ASN A 29 -5.54 -12.30 -1.30
CA ASN A 29 -4.29 -13.04 -1.43
C ASN A 29 -3.16 -12.11 -1.95
N LYS A 30 -1.95 -12.66 -2.09
CA LYS A 30 -0.75 -11.93 -2.54
C LYS A 30 -0.95 -11.27 -3.92
N ASP A 31 -1.60 -11.96 -4.84
CA ASP A 31 -1.79 -11.48 -6.22
C ASP A 31 -2.88 -10.41 -6.30
N GLU A 32 -3.95 -10.56 -5.52
CA GLU A 32 -5.00 -9.55 -5.38
C GLU A 32 -4.47 -8.28 -4.71
N LEU A 33 -3.69 -8.42 -3.63
CA LEU A 33 -3.03 -7.29 -2.98
C LEU A 33 -2.12 -6.56 -3.97
N LYS A 34 -1.34 -7.31 -4.77
CA LYS A 34 -0.50 -6.73 -5.82
C LYS A 34 -1.35 -5.93 -6.82
N ALA A 35 -2.46 -6.50 -7.29
CA ALA A 35 -3.36 -5.84 -8.21
C ALA A 35 -3.95 -4.55 -7.61
N VAL A 36 -4.36 -4.55 -6.34
CA VAL A 36 -4.82 -3.34 -5.63
C VAL A 36 -3.73 -2.27 -5.64
N LEU A 37 -2.51 -2.61 -5.23
CA LEU A 37 -1.42 -1.64 -5.13
C LEU A 37 -1.00 -1.12 -6.52
N GLU A 38 -1.04 -1.93 -7.56
CA GLU A 38 -0.67 -1.49 -8.92
C GLU A 38 -1.73 -0.61 -9.58
N LYS A 39 -3.02 -0.89 -9.34
CA LYS A 39 -4.13 -0.17 -9.99
C LYS A 39 -4.55 1.10 -9.22
N GLU A 40 -4.66 1.02 -7.91
CA GLU A 40 -5.17 2.14 -7.09
C GLU A 40 -4.08 3.17 -6.77
N ILE A 41 -2.79 2.78 -6.86
CA ILE A 41 -1.67 3.67 -6.54
C ILE A 41 -0.94 4.09 -7.81
N GLN A 42 -1.42 5.18 -8.39
CA GLN A 42 -0.87 5.74 -9.62
C GLN A 42 0.27 6.75 -9.41
N SER A 43 0.37 7.32 -8.21
CA SER A 43 1.42 8.29 -7.88
C SER A 43 2.79 7.63 -7.76
N GLU A 44 3.76 8.15 -8.51
CA GLU A 44 5.15 7.66 -8.52
C GLU A 44 5.80 7.68 -7.14
N GLU A 45 5.44 8.64 -6.27
CA GLU A 45 5.95 8.74 -4.91
C GLU A 45 5.54 7.53 -4.06
N PHE A 46 4.26 7.15 -4.14
CA PHE A 46 3.73 5.99 -3.41
C PHE A 46 4.20 4.67 -4.04
N LYS A 47 4.28 4.60 -5.38
CA LYS A 47 4.86 3.43 -6.06
C LYS A 47 6.30 3.20 -5.68
N GLN A 48 7.12 4.25 -5.52
CA GLN A 48 8.51 4.09 -5.08
C GLN A 48 8.59 3.55 -3.65
N LYS A 49 7.72 3.98 -2.74
CA LYS A 49 7.66 3.46 -1.37
C LYS A 49 7.28 1.98 -1.34
N ILE A 50 6.23 1.60 -2.07
CA ILE A 50 5.76 0.22 -2.17
C ILE A 50 6.72 -0.67 -2.99
N SER A 51 7.41 -0.11 -3.98
CA SER A 51 8.43 -0.84 -4.75
C SER A 51 9.69 -1.06 -3.91
N ALA A 52 10.10 -0.07 -3.11
CA ALA A 52 11.19 -0.23 -2.15
C ALA A 52 10.86 -1.31 -1.10
N GLU A 53 9.59 -1.39 -0.71
CA GLU A 53 9.02 -2.44 0.13
C GLU A 53 8.27 -3.46 -0.74
N ALA A 54 8.98 -4.10 -1.68
CA ALA A 54 8.43 -5.04 -2.65
C ALA A 54 7.23 -5.84 -2.11
N VAL A 55 6.23 -6.15 -2.95
CA VAL A 55 4.94 -6.78 -2.58
C VAL A 55 5.05 -7.90 -1.52
N GLU A 56 6.12 -8.68 -1.53
CA GLU A 56 6.38 -9.71 -0.53
C GLU A 56 6.69 -9.18 0.88
N GLU A 57 7.50 -8.12 0.97
CA GLU A 57 7.73 -7.39 2.22
C GLU A 57 6.49 -6.59 2.63
N ALA A 58 5.76 -6.01 1.66
CA ALA A 58 4.45 -5.42 1.93
C ALA A 58 3.50 -6.46 2.54
N MET A 59 3.41 -7.66 1.97
CA MET A 59 2.61 -8.77 2.51
C MET A 59 3.02 -9.08 3.94
N LYS A 60 4.32 -9.27 4.24
CA LYS A 60 4.80 -9.51 5.63
C LYS A 60 4.51 -8.36 6.60
N MET A 61 4.47 -7.13 6.09
CA MET A 61 4.12 -5.97 6.91
C MET A 61 2.63 -5.88 7.18
N ILE A 62 1.78 -6.30 6.25
CA ILE A 62 0.32 -6.17 6.29
C ILE A 62 -0.31 -7.39 6.97
N ASP A 63 0.10 -8.61 6.59
CA ASP A 63 -0.28 -9.92 7.15
C ASP A 63 0.32 -10.08 8.56
N LYS A 64 -0.46 -9.73 9.58
CA LYS A 64 0.01 -9.72 10.98
C LYS A 64 -0.43 -10.96 11.76
N ASN A 65 -1.51 -11.58 11.33
CA ASN A 65 -1.93 -12.89 11.83
C ASN A 65 -1.09 -14.03 11.20
N HIS A 66 -0.32 -13.75 10.14
CA HIS A 66 0.53 -14.70 9.42
C HIS A 66 -0.27 -15.86 8.82
N ASP A 67 -1.49 -15.58 8.35
CA ASP A 67 -2.34 -16.58 7.71
C ASP A 67 -2.18 -16.64 6.19
N GLY A 68 -1.36 -15.74 5.62
CA GLY A 68 -1.09 -15.68 4.18
C GLY A 68 -2.18 -14.98 3.37
N GLU A 69 -3.20 -14.43 4.02
CA GLU A 69 -4.27 -13.64 3.41
C GLU A 69 -4.39 -12.27 4.14
N ILE A 70 -4.92 -11.26 3.47
CA ILE A 70 -5.11 -9.92 4.03
C ILE A 70 -6.60 -9.68 4.27
N ASN A 71 -7.02 -9.62 5.52
CA ASN A 71 -8.38 -9.20 5.85
C ASN A 71 -8.53 -7.66 5.80
N PHE A 72 -9.77 -7.19 5.88
CA PHE A 72 -10.07 -5.75 5.81
C PHE A 72 -9.37 -4.91 6.89
N ARG A 73 -9.13 -5.48 8.09
CA ARG A 73 -8.44 -4.77 9.17
C ARG A 73 -6.98 -4.53 8.83
N GLU A 74 -6.33 -5.53 8.24
CA GLU A 74 -4.95 -5.46 7.80
C GLU A 74 -4.80 -4.52 6.60
N PHE A 75 -5.74 -4.57 5.65
CA PHE A 75 -5.83 -3.59 4.57
C PHE A 75 -5.95 -2.15 5.09
N CYS A 76 -6.86 -1.88 6.04
CA CYS A 76 -6.99 -0.57 6.68
C CYS A 76 -5.66 -0.11 7.31
N ARG A 77 -4.96 -1.02 7.98
CA ARG A 77 -3.65 -0.71 8.59
C ARG A 77 -2.63 -0.31 7.53
N CYS A 78 -2.58 -1.00 6.39
CA CYS A 78 -1.71 -0.65 5.27
C CYS A 78 -1.95 0.80 4.82
N VAL A 79 -3.21 1.15 4.53
CA VAL A 79 -3.59 2.50 4.09
C VAL A 79 -3.25 3.55 5.15
N CYS A 80 -3.46 3.25 6.43
CA CYS A 80 -3.08 4.15 7.51
C CYS A 80 -1.56 4.38 7.61
N GLU A 81 -0.72 3.36 7.41
CA GLU A 81 0.74 3.53 7.42
C GLU A 81 1.23 4.36 6.23
N LEU A 82 0.67 4.15 5.03
CA LEU A 82 0.94 4.99 3.86
C LEU A 82 0.51 6.44 4.09
N ALA A 83 -0.66 6.66 4.69
CA ALA A 83 -1.15 7.99 5.02
C ALA A 83 -0.25 8.68 6.06
N LYS A 84 0.21 7.96 7.09
CA LYS A 84 1.17 8.49 8.08
C LYS A 84 2.49 8.86 7.42
N TRP A 85 3.04 8.01 6.57
CA TRP A 85 4.26 8.29 5.82
C TRP A 85 4.11 9.54 4.95
N TYR A 86 3.02 9.66 4.21
CA TYR A 86 2.75 10.83 3.37
C TYR A 86 2.58 12.12 4.21
N PHE A 87 1.93 12.01 5.37
CA PHE A 87 1.82 13.11 6.33
C PHE A 87 3.19 13.53 6.86
N GLN A 88 4.10 12.59 7.15
CA GLN A 88 5.47 12.88 7.59
C GLN A 88 6.30 13.57 6.51
N GLN A 89 6.15 13.16 5.24
CA GLN A 89 6.76 13.84 4.08
C GLN A 89 6.30 15.30 4.01
N LYS A 90 4.98 15.55 4.12
CA LYS A 90 4.42 16.91 4.07
C LYS A 90 4.76 17.79 5.28
N THR A 91 4.98 17.20 6.45
CA THR A 91 5.24 17.94 7.70
C THR A 91 6.72 18.07 8.05
N GLY A 92 7.63 17.67 7.15
CA GLY A 92 9.06 17.96 7.23
C GLY A 92 9.83 17.24 8.35
N LYS A 93 9.22 16.25 9.02
CA LYS A 93 9.87 15.47 10.09
C LYS A 93 10.42 14.10 9.63
N GLY A 94 10.28 13.74 8.36
CA GLY A 94 10.89 12.54 7.77
C GLY A 94 12.24 12.87 7.15
N GLY A 95 13.33 12.56 7.86
CA GLY A 95 14.69 12.75 7.37
C GLY A 95 14.95 12.04 6.04
N LYS A 96 15.77 12.69 5.21
CA LYS A 96 16.45 12.15 4.02
C LYS A 96 16.79 10.66 4.16
N GLN A 97 16.03 9.77 3.52
CA GLN A 97 16.58 8.53 2.98
C GLN A 97 16.76 8.75 1.48
N GLY A 98 18.00 9.06 1.11
CA GLY A 98 18.37 9.48 -0.24
C GLY A 98 18.62 8.34 -1.21
N ARG A 99 19.06 8.72 -2.42
CA ARG A 99 19.89 7.87 -3.27
C ARG A 99 20.75 8.75 -4.16
N GLY A 100 22.03 8.83 -3.81
CA GLY A 100 23.05 9.14 -4.79
C GLY A 100 22.98 8.07 -5.89
N ARG A 101 23.07 8.52 -7.14
CA ARG A 101 23.36 7.64 -8.26
C ARG A 101 24.53 8.27 -8.99
N GLU A 102 25.60 7.48 -9.02
CA GLU A 102 26.88 7.72 -9.68
C GLU A 102 26.71 7.98 -11.19
N GLY A 103 27.68 8.70 -11.74
CA GLY A 103 27.86 9.04 -13.15
C GLY A 103 28.72 10.31 -13.17
N HIS A 104 30.02 10.25 -13.40
CA HIS A 104 30.66 9.77 -14.62
C HIS A 104 32.11 9.33 -14.29
N GLU A 105 32.44 8.06 -14.51
CA GLU A 105 33.77 7.68 -15.02
C GLU A 105 33.58 7.52 -16.53
N GLU A 106 34.14 8.42 -17.33
CA GLU A 106 34.58 8.12 -18.71
C GLU A 106 35.79 9.01 -19.03
N ASP A 107 36.94 8.34 -19.18
CA ASP A 107 38.23 8.67 -19.83
C ASP A 107 38.93 10.03 -19.62
#